data_AF-A0A5E4PHU6-F1
#
_entry.id   AF-A0A5E4PHU6-F1
#
_cell.length_a   1.000
_cell.length_b   1.000
_cell.length_c   1.000
_cell.angle_alpha   90.00
_cell.angle_beta   90.00
_cell.angle_gamma   90.00
#
_symmetry.space_group_name_H-M   'P 1'
#
loop_
_entity.id
_entity.type
_entity.pdbx_description
1 polymer ?
#
loop_
_entity_poly.entity_id
_entity_poly.type
_entity_poly.pdbx_seq_one_letter_code
_entity_poly.pdbx_strand_id
1 'polypeptide(L)'
;MKKESKQEKLLNNYAEIDLEILPPRLRKNGFDYRLVERTPAVCIYEQSSGGLVVAYEVFKTKIVKHRESMIALKKQFNAQCDESQFLNYKEYKEAFPADEEFGTRAWTYRDLEKAKLAFSRLVKESENDSQQEGSDTQVQSKACGL
;
A
#
# COMPACT_ATOMS: atom_id res chain seq x y z
N MET A 1 -8.22 -1.88 23.31
CA MET A 1 -8.64 -1.98 21.91
C MET A 1 -7.85 -0.96 21.10
N LYS A 2 -6.84 -1.39 20.33
CA LYS A 2 -6.31 -0.53 19.27
C LYS A 2 -7.39 -0.45 18.19
N LYS A 3 -7.66 0.74 17.67
CA LYS A 3 -8.59 0.87 16.54
C LYS A 3 -7.85 0.47 15.28
N GLU A 4 -8.36 -0.53 14.56
CA GLU A 4 -7.87 -0.89 13.23
C GLU A 4 -7.73 0.36 12.37
N SER A 5 -6.56 0.51 11.75
CA SER A 5 -6.29 1.70 10.96
C SER A 5 -7.14 1.71 9.69
N LYS A 6 -7.42 2.89 9.14
CA LYS A 6 -8.17 3.00 7.88
C LYS A 6 -7.50 2.24 6.72
N GLN A 7 -6.16 2.19 6.69
CA GLN A 7 -5.42 1.46 5.66
C GLN A 7 -5.57 -0.04 5.81
N GLU A 8 -5.46 -0.54 7.03
CA GLU A 8 -5.60 -1.96 7.35
C GLU A 8 -6.98 -2.49 6.96
N LYS A 9 -8.04 -1.73 7.24
CA LYS A 9 -9.40 -2.04 6.77
C LYS A 9 -9.50 -2.20 5.25
N LEU A 10 -8.83 -1.33 4.51
CA LEU A 10 -8.85 -1.39 3.04
C LEU A 10 -8.03 -2.57 2.52
N LEU A 11 -6.92 -2.88 3.16
CA LEU A 11 -6.08 -4.03 2.81
C LEU A 11 -6.76 -5.36 3.14
N ASN A 12 -7.49 -5.44 4.25
CA ASN A 12 -8.26 -6.63 4.65
C ASN A 12 -9.44 -6.90 3.71
N ASN A 13 -9.99 -5.86 3.09
CA ASN A 13 -11.10 -5.97 2.13
C ASN A 13 -10.65 -5.76 0.66
N TYR A 14 -9.38 -6.02 0.36
CA TYR A 14 -8.76 -5.70 -0.93
C TYR A 14 -9.52 -6.23 -2.16
N ALA A 15 -10.13 -7.41 -2.04
CA ALA A 15 -10.88 -8.06 -3.13
C ALA A 15 -12.29 -7.47 -3.35
N GLU A 16 -12.83 -6.74 -2.37
CA GLU A 16 -14.22 -6.29 -2.36
C GLU A 16 -14.36 -4.79 -2.65
N ILE A 17 -13.27 -4.03 -2.55
CA ILE A 17 -13.27 -2.59 -2.83
C ILE A 17 -13.13 -2.29 -4.33
N ASP A 18 -13.77 -1.21 -4.78
CA ASP A 18 -13.63 -0.69 -6.14
C ASP A 18 -12.25 -0.03 -6.33
N LEU A 19 -11.23 -0.88 -6.55
CA LEU A 19 -9.81 -0.53 -6.53
C LEU A 19 -9.18 -0.58 -7.92
N GLU A 20 -8.44 0.48 -8.25
CA GLU A 20 -7.44 0.46 -9.31
C GLU A 20 -6.08 0.01 -8.76
N ILE A 21 -5.65 -1.18 -9.19
CA ILE A 21 -4.40 -1.81 -8.76
C ILE A 21 -3.23 -1.24 -9.59
N LEU A 22 -2.06 -1.04 -8.98
CA LEU A 22 -0.87 -0.65 -9.73
C LEU A 22 -0.57 -1.70 -10.82
N PRO A 23 -0.38 -1.27 -12.07
CA PRO A 23 -0.28 -2.20 -13.18
C PRO A 23 1.02 -3.03 -13.11
N PRO A 24 1.07 -4.21 -13.75
CA PRO A 24 2.29 -5.02 -13.82
C PRO A 24 3.46 -4.32 -14.51
N ARG A 25 3.18 -3.29 -15.31
CA ARG A 25 4.17 -2.44 -15.98
C ARG A 25 3.75 -0.99 -15.90
N LEU A 26 4.67 -0.10 -15.55
CA LEU A 26 4.44 1.35 -15.55
C LEU A 26 5.72 2.12 -15.88
N ARG A 27 5.56 3.39 -16.26
CA ARG A 27 6.68 4.31 -16.47
C ARG A 27 6.54 5.49 -15.53
N LYS A 28 7.60 5.82 -14.78
CA LYS A 28 7.62 6.93 -13.81
C LYS A 28 9.02 7.52 -13.74
N ASN A 29 9.13 8.85 -13.70
CA ASN A 29 10.39 9.59 -13.54
C ASN A 29 11.50 9.16 -14.53
N GLY A 30 11.13 8.78 -15.75
CA GLY A 30 12.09 8.34 -16.78
C GLY A 30 12.51 6.87 -16.71
N PHE A 31 12.01 6.11 -15.73
CA PHE A 31 12.28 4.68 -15.58
C PHE A 31 11.09 3.82 -15.97
N ASP A 32 11.39 2.61 -16.45
CA ASP A 32 10.40 1.57 -16.71
C ASP A 32 10.39 0.60 -15.53
N TYR A 33 9.20 0.30 -15.04
CA TYR A 33 8.99 -0.55 -13.88
C TYR A 33 8.22 -1.81 -14.27
N ARG A 34 8.65 -2.95 -13.75
CA ARG A 34 8.00 -4.26 -13.94
C ARG A 34 7.72 -4.91 -12.59
N LEU A 35 6.49 -5.33 -12.36
CA LEU A 35 6.11 -6.05 -11.15
C LEU A 35 6.84 -7.39 -11.09
N VAL A 36 7.50 -7.65 -9.96
CA VAL A 36 8.19 -8.91 -9.67
C VAL A 36 7.32 -9.77 -8.77
N GLU A 37 6.84 -9.20 -7.66
CA GLU A 37 6.08 -9.93 -6.65
C GLU A 37 5.12 -9.00 -5.90
N ARG A 38 4.00 -9.54 -5.44
CA ARG A 38 2.92 -8.77 -4.82
C ARG A 38 2.11 -9.62 -3.84
N THR A 39 1.79 -9.01 -2.71
CA THR A 39 0.65 -9.32 -1.85
C THR A 39 -0.26 -8.08 -1.77
N PRO A 40 -1.45 -8.17 -1.15
CA PRO A 40 -2.24 -6.97 -0.87
C PRO A 40 -1.44 -5.91 -0.09
N ALA A 41 -0.57 -6.33 0.84
CA ALA A 41 0.15 -5.43 1.74
C ALA A 41 1.53 -4.95 1.25
N VAL A 42 2.19 -5.68 0.34
CA VAL A 42 3.58 -5.40 -0.07
C VAL A 42 3.78 -5.68 -1.55
N CYS A 43 4.60 -4.86 -2.23
CA CYS A 43 4.99 -5.05 -3.62
C CYS A 43 6.51 -4.99 -3.81
N ILE A 44 7.00 -5.69 -4.84
CA ILE A 44 8.34 -5.51 -5.43
C ILE A 44 8.18 -5.14 -6.90
N TYR A 45 8.81 -4.04 -7.31
CA TYR A 45 8.99 -3.68 -8.71
C TYR A 45 10.48 -3.69 -9.08
N GLU A 46 10.81 -4.26 -10.23
CA GLU A 46 12.09 -4.09 -10.91
C GLU A 46 12.09 -2.76 -11.66
N GLN A 47 13.12 -1.94 -11.44
CA GLN A 47 13.33 -0.66 -12.11
C GLN A 47 14.39 -0.83 -13.18
N SER A 48 14.09 -0.37 -14.40
CA SER A 48 15.00 -0.40 -15.54
C SER A 48 15.17 0.97 -16.19
N SER A 49 16.35 1.20 -16.76
CA SER A 49 16.67 2.37 -17.59
C SER A 49 17.41 1.91 -18.85
N GLY A 50 16.95 2.32 -20.02
CA GLY A 50 17.54 1.90 -21.29
C GLY A 50 17.56 0.37 -21.50
N GLY A 51 16.58 -0.35 -20.93
CA GLY A 51 16.50 -1.81 -20.99
C GLY A 51 17.40 -2.55 -20.00
N LEU A 52 18.18 -1.83 -19.17
CA LEU A 52 19.02 -2.42 -18.13
C LEU A 52 18.36 -2.29 -16.77
N VAL A 53 18.33 -3.39 -16.00
CA VAL A 53 17.86 -3.38 -14.62
C VAL A 53 18.85 -2.62 -13.75
N VAL A 54 18.37 -1.58 -13.07
CA VAL A 54 19.21 -0.69 -12.23
C VAL A 54 18.92 -0.84 -10.75
N ALA A 55 17.69 -1.21 -10.38
CA ALA A 55 17.29 -1.42 -9.00
C ALA A 55 16.00 -2.25 -8.88
N TYR A 56 15.64 -2.54 -7.63
CA TYR A 56 14.38 -3.11 -7.21
C TYR A 56 13.80 -2.21 -6.11
N GLU A 57 12.56 -1.78 -6.26
CA GLU A 57 11.83 -0.99 -5.27
C GLU A 57 10.83 -1.89 -4.55
N VAL A 58 10.97 -1.97 -3.23
CA VAL A 58 10.10 -2.75 -2.34
C VAL A 58 9.35 -1.80 -1.44
N PHE A 59 8.03 -1.93 -1.35
CA PHE A 59 7.23 -1.00 -0.54
C PHE A 59 5.95 -1.63 0.00
N LYS A 60 5.48 -1.08 1.13
CA LYS A 60 4.14 -1.35 1.67
C LYS A 60 3.09 -0.71 0.76
N THR A 61 2.08 -1.47 0.36
CA THR A 61 0.95 -1.01 -0.45
C THR A 61 0.17 0.05 0.32
N LYS A 62 -0.19 1.13 -0.36
CA LYS A 62 -0.98 2.22 0.19
C LYS A 62 -2.19 2.44 -0.70
N ILE A 63 -3.38 2.34 -0.13
CA ILE A 63 -4.64 2.55 -0.84
C ILE A 63 -5.13 3.96 -0.54
N VAL A 64 -5.35 4.75 -1.59
CA VAL A 64 -5.84 6.14 -1.46
C VAL A 64 -7.21 6.28 -2.10
N LYS A 65 -8.03 7.19 -1.55
CA LYS A 65 -9.25 7.62 -2.22
C LYS A 65 -8.86 8.31 -3.52
N HIS A 66 -9.44 7.86 -4.64
CA HIS A 66 -9.09 8.33 -5.96
C HIS A 66 -10.16 9.21 -6.57
N ARG A 67 -11.37 8.68 -6.75
CA ARG A 67 -12.48 9.38 -7.43
C ARG A 67 -12.77 10.75 -6.80
N GLU A 68 -12.96 10.79 -5.47
CA GLU A 68 -13.22 12.04 -4.75
C GLU A 68 -12.08 13.05 -4.90
N SER A 69 -10.83 12.60 -4.85
CA SER A 69 -9.66 13.47 -5.01
C SER A 69 -9.58 14.06 -6.43
N MET A 70 -9.95 13.29 -7.45
CA MET A 70 -10.01 13.76 -8.84
C MET A 70 -11.12 14.81 -9.04
N ILE A 71 -12.29 14.59 -8.43
CA ILE A 71 -13.39 15.57 -8.44
C ILE A 71 -12.96 16.87 -7.77
N ALA A 72 -12.35 16.79 -6.58
CA ALA A 72 -11.88 17.96 -5.84
C ALA A 72 -10.82 18.74 -6.61
N LEU A 73 -9.85 18.05 -7.23
CA LEU A 73 -8.79 18.69 -8.02
C LEU A 73 -9.38 19.46 -9.20
N LYS A 74 -10.27 18.86 -10.00
CA LYS A 74 -10.84 19.58 -11.16
C LYS A 74 -11.71 20.78 -10.74
N LYS A 75 -12.44 20.69 -9.61
CA LYS A 75 -13.19 21.82 -9.04
C LYS A 75 -12.26 22.99 -8.70
N GLN A 76 -11.06 22.72 -8.17
CA GLN A 76 -10.06 23.74 -7.84
C GLN A 76 -9.54 24.48 -9.07
N PHE A 77 -9.43 23.81 -10.23
CA PHE A 77 -8.98 24.42 -11.48
C PHE A 77 -10.09 25.12 -12.27
N ASN A 78 -11.24 25.42 -11.64
CA ASN A 78 -12.39 26.11 -12.26
C ASN A 78 -12.88 25.45 -13.57
N ALA A 79 -12.59 24.17 -13.76
CA ALA A 79 -13.15 23.41 -14.86
C ALA A 79 -14.63 23.16 -14.55
N GLN A 80 -15.51 23.51 -15.48
CA GLN A 80 -16.92 23.10 -15.41
C GLN A 80 -16.93 21.56 -15.38
N CYS A 81 -17.20 21.00 -14.20
CA CYS A 81 -17.10 19.56 -13.96
C CYS A 81 -18.49 18.95 -13.93
N ASP A 82 -18.81 18.20 -14.96
CA ASP A 82 -19.88 17.22 -14.91
C ASP A 82 -19.36 15.98 -14.17
N GLU A 83 -20.04 15.60 -13.08
CA GLU A 83 -19.70 14.43 -12.27
C GLU A 83 -19.79 13.12 -13.08
N SER A 84 -20.58 13.11 -14.16
CA SER A 84 -20.67 11.98 -15.08
C SER A 84 -19.31 11.61 -15.71
N GLN A 85 -18.39 12.58 -15.85
CA GLN A 85 -17.04 12.34 -16.37
C GLN A 85 -16.18 11.45 -15.46
N PHE A 86 -16.61 11.25 -14.21
CA PHE A 86 -15.85 10.48 -13.22
C PHE A 86 -16.40 9.08 -12.95
N LEU A 87 -17.50 8.70 -13.61
CA LEU A 87 -18.14 7.38 -13.45
C LEU A 87 -17.17 6.21 -13.70
N ASN A 88 -16.20 6.41 -14.60
CA ASN A 88 -15.23 5.37 -14.96
C ASN A 88 -14.03 5.30 -14.00
N TYR A 89 -13.85 6.27 -13.10
CA TYR A 89 -12.75 6.22 -12.13
C TYR A 89 -13.10 5.29 -10.98
N LYS A 90 -12.17 4.42 -10.62
CA LYS A 90 -12.30 3.59 -9.41
C LYS A 90 -12.36 4.45 -8.15
N GLU A 91 -13.12 4.01 -7.14
CA GLU A 91 -13.21 4.74 -5.87
C GLU A 91 -11.84 4.85 -5.20
N TYR A 92 -11.06 3.76 -5.23
CA TYR A 92 -9.73 3.68 -4.64
C TYR A 92 -8.67 3.40 -5.70
N LYS A 93 -7.42 3.75 -5.39
CA LYS A 93 -6.26 3.28 -6.14
C LYS A 93 -5.09 2.96 -5.24
N GLU A 94 -4.23 2.08 -5.71
CA GLU A 94 -2.90 1.91 -5.14
C GLU A 94 -2.00 3.09 -5.51
N ALA A 95 -1.24 3.56 -4.52
CA ALA A 95 -0.28 4.65 -4.70
C ALA A 95 1.15 4.12 -4.76
N PHE A 96 1.79 4.32 -5.90
CA PHE A 96 3.25 4.18 -6.01
C PHE A 96 3.93 5.15 -5.03
N PRO A 97 5.04 4.77 -4.37
CA PRO A 97 5.78 5.66 -3.47
C PRO A 97 6.08 7.04 -4.06
N ALA A 98 5.80 8.07 -3.27
CA ALA A 98 6.40 9.40 -3.45
C ALA A 98 7.82 9.40 -2.88
N ASP A 99 8.64 10.38 -3.28
CA ASP A 99 10.05 10.45 -2.90
C ASP A 99 10.22 10.56 -1.36
N GLU A 100 9.30 11.24 -0.69
CA GLU A 100 9.29 11.42 0.77
C GLU A 100 8.91 10.14 1.54
N GLU A 101 8.39 9.13 0.84
CA GLU A 101 7.97 7.86 1.43
C GLU A 101 9.10 6.80 1.42
N PHE A 102 10.23 7.10 0.78
CA PHE A 102 11.42 6.26 0.84
C PHE A 102 12.12 6.38 2.20
N GLY A 103 12.43 5.22 2.79
CA GLY A 103 12.92 5.09 4.16
C GLY A 103 11.83 4.90 5.21
N THR A 104 10.55 5.18 4.88
CA THR A 104 9.42 4.96 5.80
C THR A 104 8.55 3.77 5.39
N ARG A 105 8.07 3.75 4.14
CA ARG A 105 7.28 2.63 3.60
C ARG A 105 7.85 2.00 2.33
N ALA A 106 8.90 2.59 1.76
CA ALA A 106 9.54 2.14 0.54
C ALA A 106 11.06 2.08 0.69
N TRP A 107 11.71 1.14 0.00
CA TRP A 107 13.15 0.95 0.01
C TRP A 107 13.65 0.48 -1.36
N THR A 108 14.89 0.86 -1.69
CA THR A 108 15.52 0.51 -2.97
C THR A 108 16.71 -0.42 -2.75
N TYR A 109 16.79 -1.46 -3.56
CA TYR A 109 17.86 -2.47 -3.53
C TYR A 109 18.46 -2.63 -4.93
N ARG A 110 19.76 -2.89 -5.02
CA ARG A 110 20.41 -3.23 -6.31
C ARG A 110 20.34 -4.72 -6.64
N ASP A 111 20.01 -5.54 -5.66
CA ASP A 111 20.06 -6.99 -5.75
C ASP A 111 18.68 -7.58 -5.47
N LEU A 112 18.25 -8.52 -6.30
CA LEU A 112 16.91 -9.11 -6.23
C LEU A 112 16.72 -9.92 -4.94
N GLU A 113 17.74 -10.66 -4.52
CA GLU A 113 17.63 -11.51 -3.33
C GLU A 113 17.49 -10.65 -2.07
N LYS A 114 18.25 -9.54 -1.98
CA LYS A 114 18.04 -8.56 -0.91
C LYS A 114 16.64 -7.93 -0.94
N ALA A 115 16.10 -7.65 -2.13
CA ALA A 115 14.74 -7.13 -2.27
C ALA A 115 13.69 -8.14 -1.80
N LYS A 116 13.84 -9.43 -2.14
CA LYS A 116 12.95 -10.52 -1.68
C LYS A 116 13.02 -10.74 -0.17
N LEU A 117 14.20 -10.62 0.44
CA LEU A 117 14.34 -10.66 1.89
C LEU A 117 13.57 -9.51 2.56
N ALA A 118 13.70 -8.30 2.02
CA ALA A 118 12.95 -7.15 2.52
C ALA A 118 11.44 -7.33 2.36
N PHE A 119 10.98 -7.85 1.22
CA PHE A 119 9.58 -8.16 0.97
C PHE A 119 9.03 -9.15 1.99
N SER A 120 9.74 -10.26 2.21
CA SER A 120 9.34 -11.30 3.15
C SER A 120 9.24 -10.76 4.58
N ARG A 121 10.16 -9.86 4.98
CA ARG A 121 10.10 -9.17 6.26
C ARG A 121 8.85 -8.30 6.37
N LEU A 122 8.54 -7.49 5.35
CA LEU A 122 7.39 -6.59 5.36
C LEU A 122 6.06 -7.36 5.36
N VAL A 123 5.98 -8.51 4.68
CA VAL A 123 4.80 -9.39 4.71
C VAL A 123 4.57 -9.91 6.13
N LYS A 124 5.61 -10.39 6.80
CA LYS A 124 5.52 -10.85 8.20
C LYS A 124 5.11 -9.73 9.15
N GLU A 125 5.64 -8.52 8.96
CA GLU A 125 5.22 -7.35 9.73
C GLU A 125 3.71 -7.08 9.57
N SER A 126 3.19 -7.14 8.34
CA SER A 126 1.75 -6.91 8.10
C SER A 126 0.85 -8.00 8.69
N GLU A 127 1.33 -9.24 8.78
CA GLU A 127 0.58 -10.34 9.39
C GLU A 127 0.55 -10.22 10.93
N ASN A 128 1.67 -9.82 11.54
CA ASN A 128 1.77 -9.67 12.99
C ASN A 128 0.89 -8.53 13.52
N ASP A 129 0.72 -7.46 12.74
CA ASP A 129 -0.20 -6.37 13.09
C ASP A 129 -1.65 -6.86 13.24
N SER A 130 -2.03 -7.94 12.52
CA SER A 130 -3.39 -8.51 12.53
C SER A 130 -3.67 -9.48 13.69
N GLN A 131 -2.65 -10.02 14.38
CA GLN A 131 -2.83 -11.11 15.36
C GLN A 131 -2.71 -10.70 16.84
N GLN A 132 -2.40 -9.44 17.13
CA GLN A 132 -2.14 -8.95 18.49
C GLN A 132 -3.41 -8.54 19.27
N GLU A 133 -4.57 -9.14 18.99
CA GLU A 133 -5.87 -8.80 19.61
C GLU A 133 -6.44 -9.84 20.59
N GLY A 134 -5.68 -10.87 21.00
CA GLY A 134 -6.25 -12.01 21.75
C GLY A 134 -5.79 -12.30 23.19
N SER A 135 -4.70 -11.71 23.72
CA SER A 135 -4.01 -12.31 24.89
C SER A 135 -3.85 -11.44 26.14
N ASP A 136 -4.74 -10.48 26.41
CA ASP A 136 -4.70 -9.71 27.67
C ASP A 136 -6.08 -9.65 28.33
N THR A 137 -6.55 -10.78 28.88
CA THR A 137 -7.46 -10.77 30.04
C THR A 137 -7.30 -12.05 30.85
N GLN A 138 -6.33 -12.06 31.77
CA GLN A 138 -6.42 -12.88 32.99
C GLN A 138 -5.63 -12.25 34.14
N VAL A 139 -6.15 -11.14 34.66
CA VAL A 139 -5.69 -10.58 35.95
C VAL A 139 -6.60 -11.09 37.07
N GLN A 140 -6.11 -12.15 37.71
CA GLN A 140 -6.11 -12.39 39.16
C GLN A 140 -7.34 -11.99 39.98
N SER A 141 -8.21 -12.96 40.26
CA SER A 141 -8.98 -13.01 41.51
C SER A 141 -8.07 -13.53 42.63
N LYS A 142 -7.37 -12.62 43.33
CA LYS A 142 -6.77 -12.94 44.63
C LYS A 142 -7.81 -12.71 45.73
N ALA A 143 -7.98 -13.78 46.50
CA ALA A 143 -8.91 -13.94 47.59
C ALA A 143 -8.81 -12.85 48.66
N CYS A 144 -9.97 -12.38 49.12
CA CYS A 144 -10.16 -11.75 50.41
C CYS A 144 -11.17 -12.61 51.19
N GLY A 145 -10.78 -13.07 52.37
CA GLY A 145 -11.57 -13.84 53.34
C GLY A 145 -10.58 -14.40 54.37
N LEU A 146 -10.23 -13.59 55.37
CA LEU A 146 -10.81 -13.55 56.73
C LEU A 146 -10.48 -14.81 57.53
#